data_AF-A0A553Q594-F1
#
_entry.id   AF-A0A553Q594-F1
#
_cell.length_a   1.000
_cell.length_b   1.000
_cell.length_c   1.000
_cell.angle_alpha   90.00
_cell.angle_beta   90.00
_cell.angle_gamma   90.00
#
_symmetry.space_group_name_H-M   'P 1'
#
loop_
_entity.id
_entity.type
_entity.pdbx_description
1 polymer ?
#
loop_
_entity_poly.entity_id
_entity_poly.type
_entity_poly.pdbx_seq_one_letter_code
_entity_poly.pdbx_strand_id
1 'polypeptide(L)'
;MEEETESPALNLRTSVMQLLYRKGPPFYHAGYSVVVERVEESCSGFSLRPFTWRSLAALSRITGNVSKELMLCFVITPSDLSEDLLSTPQCLRRFTLQEVVLSRWVSSRERSDQDET
;
A
#
# COMPACT_ATOMS: atom_id res chain seq x y z
N MET A 1 32.50 20.50 -22.24
CA MET A 1 32.41 19.82 -20.94
C MET A 1 31.22 20.46 -20.25
N GLU A 2 30.04 19.99 -20.60
CA GLU A 2 28.78 20.45 -20.01
C GLU A 2 28.16 19.20 -19.40
N GLU A 3 28.21 19.16 -18.07
CA GLU A 3 27.66 18.10 -17.23
C GLU A 3 26.21 18.50 -16.97
N GLU A 4 25.30 18.05 -17.83
CA GLU A 4 23.87 18.17 -17.56
C GLU A 4 23.54 17.30 -16.34
N THR A 5 23.21 18.00 -15.26
CA THR A 5 22.86 17.44 -13.97
C THR A 5 21.59 16.61 -14.12
N GLU A 6 21.75 15.28 -14.13
CA GLU A 6 20.65 14.32 -14.06
C GLU A 6 19.91 14.56 -12.73
N SER A 7 18.82 15.31 -12.83
CA SER A 7 17.86 15.45 -11.74
C SER A 7 17.34 14.04 -11.44
N PRO A 8 17.39 13.54 -10.19
CA PRO A 8 16.77 12.29 -9.87
C PRO A 8 15.26 12.54 -9.91
N ALA A 9 14.68 12.45 -11.11
CA ALA A 9 13.26 12.20 -11.25
C ALA A 9 13.05 10.86 -10.53
N LEU A 10 12.62 10.96 -9.26
CA LEU A 10 12.07 9.88 -8.46
C LEU A 10 10.82 9.41 -9.21
N ASN A 11 11.07 8.69 -10.30
CA ASN A 11 10.15 7.80 -10.93
C ASN A 11 9.92 6.73 -9.86
N LEU A 12 8.92 6.94 -9.01
CA LEU A 12 8.41 5.99 -8.04
C LEU A 12 7.75 4.84 -8.81
N ARG A 13 8.60 4.10 -9.52
CA ARG A 13 8.31 2.82 -10.10
C ARG A 13 8.36 1.84 -8.95
N THR A 14 7.46 0.89 -8.99
CA THR A 14 7.32 -0.26 -8.08
C THR A 14 6.39 -0.02 -6.91
N SER A 15 5.35 -0.86 -6.87
CA SER A 15 4.65 -1.23 -5.64
C SER A 15 5.70 -1.72 -4.65
N VAL A 16 6.20 -0.84 -3.77
CA VAL A 16 7.21 -1.17 -2.78
C VAL A 16 6.53 -1.88 -1.62
N MET A 17 7.04 -3.07 -1.26
CA MET A 17 6.70 -3.73 -0.01
C MET A 17 7.42 -3.03 1.14
N GLN A 18 6.67 -2.39 2.03
CA GLN A 18 7.21 -1.77 3.24
C GLN A 18 6.76 -2.51 4.50
N LEU A 19 7.61 -2.52 5.52
CA LEU A 19 7.29 -3.10 6.83
C LEU A 19 6.77 -1.99 7.73
N LEU A 20 5.51 -2.11 8.16
CA LEU A 20 4.91 -1.13 9.08
C LEU A 20 5.13 -1.54 10.53
N TYR A 21 5.82 -0.68 11.27
CA TYR A 21 6.09 -0.83 12.69
C TYR A 21 5.12 0.04 13.50
N ARG A 22 4.46 -0.54 14.51
CA ARG A 22 3.55 0.21 15.40
C ARG A 22 4.31 1.18 16.32
N LYS A 23 5.53 0.81 16.71
CA LYS A 23 6.57 1.61 17.40
C LYS A 23 7.93 1.05 16.97
N GLY A 24 9.00 1.85 17.07
CA GLY A 24 10.28 1.60 16.41
C GLY A 24 10.90 0.19 16.58
N PRO A 25 11.89 -0.14 15.73
CA PRO A 25 12.48 -1.48 15.60
C PRO A 25 12.92 -2.21 16.88
N PRO A 26 13.41 -1.54 17.95
CA PRO A 26 13.90 -2.27 19.11
C PRO A 26 12.82 -2.92 19.99
N PHE A 27 11.54 -2.57 19.83
CA PHE A 27 10.49 -2.97 20.77
C PHE A 27 9.31 -3.74 20.14
N TYR A 28 9.17 -3.74 18.81
CA TYR A 28 8.03 -4.36 18.13
C TYR A 28 8.45 -5.04 16.83
N HIS A 29 7.97 -6.26 16.62
CA HIS A 29 7.99 -6.89 15.31
C HIS A 29 6.98 -6.20 14.39
N ALA A 30 7.38 -5.89 13.16
CA ALA A 30 6.46 -5.39 12.14
C ALA A 30 5.36 -6.44 11.90
N GLY A 31 4.11 -6.08 12.18
CA GLY A 31 2.95 -6.96 12.00
C GLY A 31 2.46 -7.02 10.56
N TYR A 32 2.73 -5.98 9.78
CA TYR A 32 2.22 -5.82 8.42
C TYR A 32 3.33 -5.73 7.38
N SER A 33 3.08 -6.36 6.24
CA SER A 33 3.74 -6.07 4.98
C SER A 33 2.79 -5.25 4.12
N VAL A 34 3.19 -4.05 3.71
CA VAL A 34 2.30 -3.06 3.08
C VAL A 34 2.64 -2.90 1.60
N VAL A 35 1.64 -3.04 0.73
CA VAL A 35 1.69 -2.58 -0.67
C VAL A 35 1.04 -1.22 -0.73
N VAL A 36 1.72 -0.21 -1.27
CA VAL A 36 1.13 1.10 -1.54
C VAL A 36 0.83 1.25 -3.03
N GLU A 37 -0.40 1.60 -3.37
CA GLU A 37 -0.84 1.85 -4.74
C GLU A 37 -1.55 3.21 -4.83
N ARG A 38 -1.16 4.02 -5.82
CA ARG A 38 -1.82 5.30 -6.09
C ARG A 38 -2.99 5.07 -7.04
N VAL A 39 -4.16 5.61 -6.69
CA VAL A 39 -5.38 5.51 -7.47
C VAL A 39 -5.93 6.92 -7.68
N GLU A 40 -6.39 7.25 -8.88
CA GLU A 40 -7.12 8.50 -9.12
C GLU A 40 -8.59 8.34 -8.72
N GLU A 41 -9.17 9.39 -8.14
CA GLU A 41 -10.57 9.42 -7.71
C GLU A 41 -11.57 9.10 -8.84
N SER A 42 -11.25 9.50 -10.08
CA SER A 42 -12.05 9.20 -11.27
C SER A 42 -11.98 7.72 -11.72
N CYS A 43 -11.25 6.87 -11.02
CA CYS A 43 -10.99 5.47 -11.38
C CYS A 43 -10.41 5.29 -12.81
N SER A 44 -9.94 6.37 -13.43
CA SER A 44 -9.48 6.41 -14.82
C SER A 44 -8.04 5.94 -14.99
N GLY A 45 -7.28 5.89 -13.89
CA GLY A 45 -5.90 5.45 -13.87
C GLY A 45 -5.68 4.41 -12.78
N PHE A 46 -5.74 3.12 -13.14
CA PHE A 46 -4.98 2.13 -12.38
C PHE A 46 -3.49 2.42 -12.57
N SER A 47 -2.68 2.15 -11.55
CA SER A 47 -1.23 2.28 -11.57
C SER A 47 -0.63 1.81 -12.91
N LEU A 48 0.46 2.48 -13.35
CA LEU A 48 1.23 2.20 -14.57
C LEU A 48 1.60 0.72 -14.77
N ARG A 49 1.45 -0.12 -13.73
CA ARG A 49 1.39 -1.57 -13.86
C ARG A 49 0.23 -2.13 -13.02
N PRO A 50 -0.75 -2.83 -13.63
CA PRO A 50 -1.85 -3.43 -12.88
C PRO A 50 -1.33 -4.50 -11.93
N PHE A 51 -1.73 -4.40 -10.68
CA PHE A 51 -1.47 -5.40 -9.67
C PHE A 51 -2.28 -6.67 -9.98
N THR A 52 -1.61 -7.72 -10.43
CA THR A 52 -2.29 -8.96 -10.85
C THR A 52 -2.63 -9.87 -9.66
N TRP A 53 -3.62 -10.75 -9.84
CA TRP A 53 -3.92 -11.80 -8.86
C TRP A 53 -2.72 -12.70 -8.57
N ARG A 54 -1.86 -12.96 -9.57
CA ARG A 54 -0.64 -13.77 -9.38
C ARG A 54 0.35 -13.08 -8.44
N SER A 55 0.57 -11.77 -8.61
CA SER A 55 1.43 -11.00 -7.71
C SER A 55 0.83 -10.92 -6.31
N LEU A 56 -0.48 -10.74 -6.19
CA LEU A 56 -1.16 -10.75 -4.89
C LEU A 56 -0.99 -12.10 -4.17
N ALA A 57 -1.21 -13.21 -4.87
CA ALA A 57 -1.05 -14.55 -4.30
C ALA A 57 0.41 -14.83 -3.89
N ALA A 58 1.39 -14.40 -4.69
CA ALA A 58 2.80 -14.52 -4.35
C ALA A 58 3.14 -13.71 -3.09
N LEU A 59 2.69 -12.46 -3.01
CA LEU A 59 2.91 -11.60 -1.84
C LEU A 59 2.21 -12.12 -0.60
N SER A 60 0.98 -12.61 -0.71
CA SER A 60 0.24 -13.24 0.37
C SER A 60 1.00 -14.44 0.93
N ARG A 61 1.53 -15.31 0.05
CA ARG A 61 2.33 -16.47 0.46
C ARG A 61 3.62 -16.09 1.15
N ILE A 62 4.38 -15.13 0.60
CA ILE A 62 5.65 -14.67 1.18
C ILE A 62 5.42 -14.01 2.54
N THR A 63 4.40 -13.16 2.64
CA THR A 63 4.04 -12.43 3.87
C THR A 63 3.56 -13.39 4.96
N GLY A 64 2.73 -14.37 4.60
CA GLY A 64 2.28 -15.41 5.51
C GLY A 64 3.41 -16.32 6.01
N ASN A 65 4.41 -16.62 5.17
CA ASN A 65 5.57 -17.44 5.57
C ASN A 65 6.41 -16.81 6.69
N VAL A 66 6.39 -15.49 6.82
CA VAL A 66 7.09 -14.76 7.88
C VAL A 66 6.17 -14.32 9.02
N SER A 67 4.98 -14.93 9.11
CA SER A 67 3.96 -14.66 10.13
C SER A 67 3.55 -13.18 10.23
N LYS A 68 3.45 -12.51 9.08
CA LYS A 68 2.93 -11.14 8.95
C LYS A 68 1.59 -11.15 8.22
N GLU A 69 0.85 -10.06 8.34
CA GLU A 69 -0.36 -9.81 7.58
C GLU A 69 -0.06 -8.92 6.37
N LEU A 70 -0.71 -9.18 5.23
CA LEU A 70 -0.56 -8.37 4.03
C LEU A 70 -1.59 -7.23 4.07
N MET A 71 -1.14 -5.99 3.95
CA MET A 71 -2.00 -4.81 3.87
C MET A 71 -1.83 -4.15 2.50
N LEU A 72 -2.94 -3.91 1.80
CA LEU A 72 -2.98 -3.05 0.63
C LEU A 72 -3.41 -1.65 1.09
N CYS A 73 -2.65 -0.63 0.71
CA CYS A 73 -2.93 0.77 1.00
C CYS A 73 -3.10 1.52 -0.32
N PHE A 74 -4.33 1.94 -0.59
CA PHE A 74 -4.66 2.74 -1.76
C PHE A 74 -4.65 4.21 -1.38
N VAL A 75 -3.75 4.97 -2.02
CA VAL A 75 -3.66 6.42 -1.90
C VAL A 75 -4.52 7.03 -3.00
N ILE A 76 -5.73 7.44 -2.63
CA ILE A 76 -6.69 8.04 -3.54
C ILE A 76 -6.32 9.51 -3.70
N THR A 77 -5.94 9.87 -4.92
CA THR A 77 -5.58 11.23 -5.33
C THR A 77 -6.82 11.95 -5.82
N PRO A 78 -7.19 13.11 -5.24
CA PRO A 78 -8.28 13.92 -5.75
C PRO A 78 -7.90 14.51 -7.11
N SER A 79 -8.89 14.65 -7.99
CA SER A 79 -8.67 15.14 -9.36
C SER A 79 -8.36 16.64 -9.45
N ASP A 80 -8.65 17.41 -8.39
CA ASP A 80 -8.54 18.87 -8.33
C ASP A 80 -7.22 19.37 -7.69
N LEU A 81 -6.17 18.55 -7.71
CA LEU A 81 -4.92 18.84 -7.04
C LEU A 81 -4.02 19.76 -7.88
N SER A 82 -3.72 20.96 -7.38
CA SER A 82 -2.76 21.88 -8.00
C SER A 82 -1.30 21.60 -7.59
N GLU A 83 -0.35 21.91 -8.47
CA GLU A 83 1.10 21.80 -8.21
C GLU A 83 1.53 22.64 -7.00
N ASP A 84 0.97 23.83 -6.85
CA ASP A 84 1.25 24.70 -5.69
C ASP A 84 0.86 24.03 -4.37
N LEU A 85 -0.24 23.27 -4.37
CA LEU A 85 -0.69 22.57 -3.17
C LEU A 85 0.21 21.38 -2.85
N LEU A 86 0.69 20.64 -3.86
CA LEU A 86 1.65 19.54 -3.73
C LEU A 86 2.98 19.98 -3.11
N SER A 87 3.37 21.25 -3.30
CA SER A 87 4.57 21.81 -2.67
C SER A 87 4.44 22.02 -1.16
N THR A 88 3.22 21.96 -0.62
CA THR A 88 2.94 22.19 0.80
C THR A 88 2.45 20.93 1.50
N PRO A 89 2.72 20.75 2.82
CA PRO A 89 2.21 19.60 3.57
C PRO A 89 0.68 19.60 3.71
N GLN A 90 -0.02 20.68 3.34
CA GLN A 90 -1.48 20.75 3.34
C GLN A 90 -2.11 19.81 2.31
N CYS A 91 -1.37 19.40 1.27
CA CYS A 91 -1.86 18.43 0.30
C CYS A 91 -2.28 17.11 0.94
N LEU A 92 -1.60 16.67 2.01
CA LEU A 92 -1.87 15.41 2.71
C LEU A 92 -3.31 15.30 3.24
N ARG A 93 -3.94 16.43 3.56
CA ARG A 93 -5.34 16.46 4.04
C ARG A 93 -6.36 16.19 2.95
N ARG A 94 -5.96 16.26 1.69
CA ARG A 94 -6.83 16.10 0.51
C ARG A 94 -6.75 14.69 -0.06
N PHE A 95 -5.69 13.95 0.26
CA PHE A 95 -5.59 12.54 -0.07
C PHE A 95 -6.49 11.72 0.84
N THR A 96 -7.14 10.71 0.26
CA THR A 96 -7.87 9.70 1.02
C THR A 96 -7.07 8.41 1.01
N LEU A 97 -6.96 7.74 2.16
CA LEU A 97 -6.34 6.43 2.27
C LEU A 97 -7.42 5.38 2.41
N GLN A 98 -7.33 4.31 1.62
CA GLN A 98 -8.14 3.11 1.79
C GLN A 98 -7.22 1.92 2.08
N GLU A 99 -7.42 1.30 3.23
CA GLU A 99 -6.66 0.13 3.66
C GLU A 99 -7.48 -1.16 3.51
N VAL A 100 -6.84 -2.21 3.02
CA VAL A 100 -7.41 -3.55 2.92
C VAL A 100 -6.41 -4.55 3.50
N VAL A 101 -6.76 -5.15 4.63
CA VAL A 101 -5.95 -6.19 5.26
C VAL A 101 -6.40 -7.55 4.73
N LEU A 102 -5.47 -8.30 4.13
CA LEU A 102 -5.70 -9.66 3.70
C LEU A 102 -5.33 -10.63 4.81
N SER A 103 -6.36 -11.19 5.42
CA SER A 103 -6.24 -12.28 6.39
C SER A 103 -6.31 -13.65 5.70
N ARG A 104 -5.71 -14.66 6.33
CA ARG A 104 -5.83 -16.05 5.88
C ARG A 104 -7.21 -16.57 6.26
N TRP A 105 -7.95 -17.12 5.30
CA TRP A 105 -9.15 -17.88 5.60
C TRP A 105 -8.80 -19.19 6.33
N VAL A 106 -9.46 -19.43 7.46
CA VAL A 106 -9.26 -20.63 8.28
C VAL A 106 -10.63 -21.27 8.52
N SER A 107 -10.88 -22.40 7.88
CA SER A 107 -12.18 -23.08 7.89
C SER A 107 -12.72 -23.39 9.28
N SER A 108 -11.85 -23.72 10.24
CA SER A 108 -12.24 -24.02 11.62
C SER A 108 -12.67 -22.79 12.41
N ARG A 109 -12.19 -21.60 12.03
CA ARG A 109 -12.47 -20.33 12.69
C ARG A 109 -13.76 -19.70 12.16
N GLU A 110 -14.04 -19.89 10.87
CA GLU A 110 -15.28 -19.44 10.23
C GLU A 110 -16.50 -20.23 10.72
N ARG A 111 -16.32 -21.52 11.04
CA ARG A 111 -17.43 -22.36 11.51
C ARG A 111 -17.88 -21.99 12.93
N SER A 112 -16.95 -21.56 13.78
CA SER A 112 -17.27 -21.18 15.16
C SER A 112 -18.02 -19.85 15.28
N ASP A 113 -17.76 -18.90 14.38
CA ASP A 113 -18.43 -17.58 14.42
C ASP A 113 -19.92 -17.67 14.01
N GLN A 114 -20.32 -18.74 13.32
CA GLN A 114 -21.72 -18.97 12.92
C GLN A 114 -22.58 -19.59 14.02
N ASP A 115 -21.98 -20.16 15.06
CA ASP A 115 -22.70 -20.81 16.17
C ASP A 115 -23.02 -19.84 17.34
N GLU A 116 -22.55 -18.58 17.29
CA GLU A 116 -22.82 -17.54 18.31
C GLU A 116 -23.86 -16.48 17.90
N THR A 117 -24.67 -16.73 16.85
CA THR A 117 -25.77 -15.83 16.43
C THR A 117 -27.14 -16.46 16.64
#